data_AF-A0A929LB82-F1
#
_entry.id   AF-A0A929LB82-F1
#
_cell.length_a   1.000
_cell.length_b   1.000
_cell.length_c   1.000
_cell.angle_alpha   90.00
_cell.angle_beta   90.00
_cell.angle_gamma   90.00
#
_symmetry.space_group_name_H-M   'P 1'
#
loop_
_entity.id
_entity.type
_entity.pdbx_description
1 polymer ?
#
loop_
_entity_poly.entity_id
_entity_poly.type
_entity_poly.pdbx_seq_one_letter_code
_entity_poly.pdbx_strand_id
1 'polypeptide(L)'
;MIRDALEKTGLSGFEHRKVYELSGGEQQRVAVARALLKPGELILADEPTGALDTQNRDIVIRLLRSMAADQKTVVIVTHDPVVADLCDQIIRLD
;
A
#
# COMPACT_ATOMS: atom_id res chain seq x y z
N MET A 1 -2.16 14.21 -11.12
CA MET A 1 -1.29 13.93 -9.94
C MET A 1 -2.07 13.33 -8.79
N ILE A 2 -2.78 14.10 -7.95
CA ILE A 2 -3.52 13.54 -6.78
C ILE A 2 -4.68 12.64 -7.22
N ARG A 3 -5.48 13.09 -8.19
CA ARG A 3 -6.62 12.32 -8.73
C ARG A 3 -6.18 10.95 -9.26
N ASP A 4 -5.12 10.92 -10.08
CA ASP A 4 -4.60 9.67 -10.65
C ASP A 4 -4.10 8.70 -9.55
N ALA A 5 -3.47 9.22 -8.49
CA ALA A 5 -3.04 8.40 -7.36
C ALA A 5 -4.25 7.81 -6.61
N LEU A 6 -5.27 8.62 -6.35
CA LEU A 6 -6.51 8.15 -5.71
C LEU A 6 -7.23 7.12 -6.59
N GLU A 7 -7.31 7.35 -7.89
CA GLU A 7 -7.90 6.41 -8.86
C GLU A 7 -7.16 5.07 -8.88
N LYS A 8 -5.82 5.09 -8.94
CA LYS A 8 -5.00 3.87 -8.85
C LYS A 8 -5.29 3.06 -7.58
N THR A 9 -5.59 3.75 -6.47
CA THR A 9 -5.94 3.10 -5.19
C THR A 9 -7.44 2.81 -5.02
N GLY A 10 -8.27 3.02 -6.03
CA GLY A 10 -9.72 2.77 -5.96
C GLY A 10 -10.47 3.76 -5.05
N LEU A 11 -9.99 5.00 -4.95
CA LEU A 11 -10.54 6.09 -4.13
C LEU A 11 -10.93 7.31 -4.99
N SER A 12 -11.37 7.08 -6.23
CA SER A 12 -11.86 8.16 -7.09
C SER A 12 -13.01 8.92 -6.42
N GLY A 13 -12.97 10.25 -6.40
CA GLY A 13 -13.97 11.10 -5.74
C GLY A 13 -13.70 11.41 -4.25
N PHE A 14 -12.57 10.97 -3.69
CA PHE A 14 -12.21 11.18 -2.28
C PHE A 14 -11.35 12.43 -2.05
N GLU A 15 -11.14 13.28 -3.06
CA GLU A 15 -10.24 14.44 -3.03
C GLU A 15 -10.55 15.43 -1.88
N HIS A 16 -11.81 15.49 -1.46
CA HIS A 16 -12.30 16.42 -0.46
C HIS A 16 -12.82 15.74 0.82
N ARG A 17 -12.75 14.40 0.91
CA ARG A 17 -13.13 13.69 2.14
C ARG A 17 -12.02 13.80 3.18
N LYS A 18 -12.40 13.96 4.45
CA LYS A 18 -11.43 14.05 5.53
C LYS A 18 -11.00 12.65 5.95
N VAL A 19 -9.72 12.47 6.25
CA VAL A 19 -9.13 11.14 6.54
C VAL A 19 -9.85 10.43 7.70
N TYR A 20 -10.31 11.16 8.72
CA TYR A 20 -11.03 10.59 9.86
C TYR A 20 -12.45 10.10 9.52
N GLU A 21 -12.99 10.45 8.35
CA GLU A 21 -14.30 10.00 7.86
C GLU A 21 -14.20 8.68 7.06
N LEU A 22 -12.96 8.21 6.82
CA LEU A 22 -12.67 7.03 6.03
C LEU A 22 -12.58 5.79 6.91
N SER A 23 -12.98 4.64 6.37
CA SER A 23 -12.70 3.33 6.97
C SER A 23 -11.20 3.07 7.07
N GLY A 24 -10.77 2.16 7.95
CA GLY A 24 -9.34 1.81 8.09
C GLY A 24 -8.69 1.38 6.77
N GLY A 25 -9.40 0.60 5.95
CA GLY A 25 -8.92 0.20 4.62
C GLY A 25 -8.80 1.37 3.64
N GLU A 26 -9.72 2.32 3.66
CA GLU A 26 -9.61 3.54 2.87
C GLU A 26 -8.46 4.43 3.34
N GLN A 27 -8.26 4.58 4.65
CA GLN A 27 -7.12 5.34 5.20
C GLN A 27 -5.78 4.74 4.75
N GLN A 28 -5.67 3.41 4.76
CA GLN A 28 -4.48 2.73 4.29
C GLN A 28 -4.26 2.93 2.79
N ARG A 29 -5.32 2.86 1.98
CA ARG A 29 -5.25 3.15 0.54
C ARG A 29 -4.86 4.61 0.26
N VAL A 30 -5.31 5.57 1.07
CA VAL A 30 -4.82 6.96 1.02
C VAL A 30 -3.33 7.05 1.37
N ALA A 31 -2.84 6.29 2.37
CA ALA A 31 -1.42 6.25 2.70
C ALA A 31 -0.56 5.73 1.52
N VAL A 32 -1.04 4.68 0.83
CA VAL A 32 -0.40 4.17 -0.40
C VAL A 32 -0.45 5.20 -1.53
N ALA A 33 -1.59 5.88 -1.73
CA ALA A 33 -1.72 6.95 -2.72
C ALA A 33 -0.72 8.09 -2.46
N ARG A 34 -0.49 8.44 -1.18
CA ARG A 34 0.53 9.42 -0.80
C ARG A 34 1.95 8.94 -1.14
N ALA A 35 2.24 7.65 -0.95
CA ALA A 35 3.54 7.08 -1.32
C ALA A 35 3.77 7.08 -2.85
N LEU A 36 2.73 6.86 -3.65
CA LEU A 36 2.79 6.94 -5.13
C LEU A 36 3.22 8.32 -5.64
N LEU A 37 2.84 9.39 -4.93
CA LEU A 37 3.16 10.76 -5.30
C LEU A 37 4.59 11.17 -4.90
N LYS A 38 5.30 10.37 -4.11
CA LYS A 38 6.64 10.70 -3.65
C LYS A 38 7.68 10.30 -4.72
N PRO A 39 8.69 11.15 -4.99
CA PRO A 39 9.72 10.88 -5.98
C PRO A 39 10.74 9.80 -5.52
N GLY A 40 10.63 9.27 -4.31
CA GLY A 40 11.58 8.29 -3.77
C GLY A 40 11.52 6.94 -4.49
N GLU A 41 12.67 6.28 -4.58
CA GLU A 41 12.82 4.96 -5.20
C GLU A 41 12.60 3.83 -4.19
N LEU A 42 12.65 4.10 -2.88
CA LEU A 42 12.45 3.11 -1.81
C LEU A 42 11.13 3.35 -1.06
N ILE A 43 10.37 2.28 -0.86
CA ILE A 43 9.18 2.25 -0.03
C ILE A 43 9.43 1.31 1.13
N LEU A 44 9.25 1.82 2.34
CA LEU A 44 9.24 1.03 3.57
C LEU A 44 7.80 0.90 4.03
N ALA A 45 7.29 -0.33 4.06
CA ALA A 45 5.93 -0.65 4.45
C ALA A 45 5.95 -1.50 5.72
N ASP A 46 5.71 -0.85 6.87
CA ASP A 46 5.64 -1.50 8.17
C ASP A 46 4.21 -1.97 8.45
N GLU A 47 4.00 -3.28 8.53
CA GLU A 47 2.71 -3.95 8.74
C GLU A 47 1.56 -3.34 7.89
N PRO A 48 1.73 -3.26 6.55
CA PRO A 48 0.83 -2.47 5.71
C PRO A 48 -0.60 -3.01 5.63
N THR A 49 -0.85 -4.20 6.19
CA THR A 49 -2.12 -4.90 6.10
C THR A 49 -2.67 -5.37 7.45
N GLY A 50 -2.01 -5.08 8.57
CA GLY A 50 -2.31 -5.67 9.88
C GLY A 50 -3.73 -5.41 10.41
N ALA A 51 -4.41 -4.36 9.95
CA ALA A 51 -5.78 -4.01 10.36
C ALA A 51 -6.81 -4.15 9.22
N LEU A 52 -6.46 -4.82 8.12
CA LEU A 52 -7.30 -4.91 6.93
C LEU A 52 -8.01 -6.26 6.84
N ASP A 53 -9.23 -6.25 6.29
CA ASP A 53 -9.85 -7.47 5.80
C ASP A 53 -9.09 -8.02 4.58
N THR A 54 -9.40 -9.27 4.20
CA THR A 54 -8.75 -9.97 3.09
C THR A 54 -8.81 -9.18 1.78
N GLN A 55 -9.94 -8.55 1.48
CA GLN A 55 -10.13 -7.81 0.24
C GLN A 55 -9.22 -6.56 0.19
N ASN A 56 -9.19 -5.78 1.28
CA ASN A 56 -8.36 -4.58 1.37
C ASN A 56 -6.88 -4.92 1.44
N ARG A 57 -6.50 -6.00 2.12
CA ARG A 57 -5.13 -6.54 2.11
C ARG A 57 -4.67 -6.80 0.68
N ASP A 58 -5.45 -7.56 -0.08
CA ASP A 58 -5.09 -7.95 -1.44
C ASP A 58 -4.98 -6.74 -2.38
N ILE A 59 -5.79 -5.70 -2.15
CA ILE A 59 -5.67 -4.41 -2.86
C ILE A 59 -4.34 -3.73 -2.51
N VAL A 60 -4.01 -3.58 -1.23
CA VAL A 60 -2.77 -2.92 -0.79
C VAL A 60 -1.53 -3.64 -1.30
N ILE A 61 -1.48 -4.97 -1.20
CA ILE A 61 -0.35 -5.74 -1.71
C ILE A 61 -0.22 -5.60 -3.23
N ARG A 62 -1.32 -5.60 -3.98
CA ARG A 62 -1.30 -5.38 -5.43
C ARG A 62 -0.72 -4.01 -5.79
N LEU A 63 -1.06 -2.98 -5.02
CA LEU A 63 -0.53 -1.63 -5.22
C LEU A 63 0.97 -1.56 -4.92
N LEU A 64 1.43 -2.17 -3.83
CA LEU A 64 2.85 -2.25 -3.51
C LEU A 64 3.63 -3.00 -4.60
N ARG A 65 3.07 -4.09 -5.13
CA ARG A 65 3.67 -4.81 -6.27
C ARG A 65 3.70 -3.98 -7.56
N SER A 66 2.68 -3.19 -7.86
CA SER A 66 2.72 -2.32 -9.04
C SER A 66 3.77 -1.21 -8.90
N MET A 67 3.99 -0.71 -7.67
CA MET A 67 5.09 0.21 -7.40
C MET A 67 6.46 -0.44 -7.62
N ALA A 68 6.62 -1.70 -7.22
CA ALA A 68 7.84 -2.45 -7.50
C ALA A 68 8.07 -2.64 -9.01
N ALA A 69 7.01 -2.94 -9.77
CA ALA A 69 7.06 -3.03 -11.22
C ALA A 69 7.40 -1.68 -11.89
N ASP A 70 6.98 -0.56 -11.30
CA ASP A 70 7.33 0.81 -11.71
C ASP A 70 8.74 1.25 -11.21
N GLN A 71 9.68 0.30 -11.08
CA GLN A 71 11.09 0.49 -10.72
C GLN A 71 11.36 1.05 -9.31
N LYS A 72 10.40 0.98 -8.39
CA LYS A 72 10.66 1.24 -6.96
C LYS A 72 11.12 -0.05 -6.27
N THR A 73 11.92 0.09 -5.22
CA THR A 73 12.19 -0.99 -4.28
C THR A 73 11.17 -0.92 -3.15
N VAL A 74 10.53 -2.05 -2.81
CA VAL A 74 9.57 -2.14 -1.71
C VAL A 74 10.08 -3.12 -0.68
N VAL A 75 10.22 -2.65 0.55
CA VAL A 75 10.55 -3.49 1.72
C VAL A 75 9.33 -3.54 2.61
N ILE A 76 8.84 -4.75 2.87
CA ILE A 76 7.69 -4.99 3.72
C ILE A 76 8.15 -5.67 5.01
N VAL A 77 7.73 -5.11 6.14
CA VAL A 77 7.79 -5.79 7.44
C VAL A 77 6.41 -6.34 7.72
N THR A 78 6.32 -7.65 7.95
CA THR A 78 5.03 -8.35 8.14
C THR A 78 5.24 -9.63 8.95
N HIS A 79 4.26 -9.97 9.78
CA HIS A 79 4.11 -11.30 10.38
C HIS A 79 3.16 -12.22 9.60
N ASP A 80 2.46 -11.71 8.58
CA ASP A 80 1.55 -12.50 7.73
C ASP A 80 2.36 -13.32 6.69
N PRO A 81 2.38 -14.66 6.78
CA PRO A 81 3.09 -15.50 5.81
C PRO A 81 2.52 -15.38 4.40
N VAL A 82 1.22 -15.09 4.23
CA VAL A 82 0.61 -14.90 2.92
C VAL A 82 1.18 -13.65 2.24
N VAL A 83 1.46 -12.60 3.00
CA VAL A 83 2.11 -11.40 2.45
C VAL A 83 3.57 -11.68 2.12
N ALA A 84 4.28 -12.41 2.98
CA ALA A 84 5.68 -12.79 2.74
C ALA A 84 5.83 -13.60 1.45
N ASP A 85 4.95 -14.57 1.21
CA ASP A 85 4.97 -15.43 0.01
C ASP A 85 4.69 -14.67 -1.30
N LEU A 86 4.17 -13.44 -1.22
CA LEU A 86 3.95 -12.57 -2.37
C LEU A 86 5.14 -11.66 -2.69
N CYS A 87 6.19 -11.69 -1.87
CA CYS A 87 7.40 -10.89 -2.05
C CYS A 87 8.44 -11.64 -2.90
N ASP A 88 9.28 -10.89 -3.63
CA ASP A 88 10.33 -11.47 -4.47
C ASP A 88 11.47 -12.10 -3.63
N GLN A 89 11.69 -11.60 -2.41
CA GLN A 89 12.67 -12.10 -1.45
C GLN A 89 12.11 -12.04 -0.04
N ILE A 90 12.51 -12.99 0.80
CA ILE A 90 12.13 -13.07 2.22
C ILE A 90 13.41 -13.08 3.05
N ILE A 91 13.53 -12.13 3.97
CA ILE A 91 14.62 -12.06 4.95
C ILE A 91 14.02 -12.37 6.32
N ARG A 92 14.60 -13.36 7.02
CA ARG A 92 14.26 -13.65 8.42
C ARG A 92 15.35 -13.07 9.31
N LEU A 93 14.93 -12.35 10.34
CA LEU A 93 15.81 -11.81 11.37
C LEU A 93 15.70 -12.73 12.59
N ASP A 94 16.83 -13.25 13.05
CA ASP A 94 16.95 -14.13 14.22
C ASP A 94 17.20 -13.35 15.51
#